data_AF-A0A847G322-F1
#
_entry.id   AF-A0A847G322-F1
#
_cell.length_a   1.000
_cell.length_b   1.000
_cell.length_c   1.000
_cell.angle_alpha   90.00
_cell.angle_beta   90.00
_cell.angle_gamma   90.00
#
_symmetry.space_group_name_H-M   'P 1'
#
loop_
_entity.id
_entity.type
_entity.pdbx_description
1 polymer ?
#
loop_
_entity_poly.entity_id
_entity_poly.type
_entity_poly.pdbx_seq_one_letter_code
_entity_poly.pdbx_strand_id
1 'polypeptide(L)'
;MIDLTIPGTGNIQLNHLVLDVNGTLAVDGVLFDGLPRIISSLANRLMIHMVTADTHGRQFEIDHILNNNAIRLCPGNEAEQKRDYVRSLGGDHCIAIGQGANDALMLAEAWLGIAILSPEGLCVEALHSARIVMPDIFSALALLDHPQRLVATLRK
;
A
#
# COMPACT_ATOMS: atom_id res chain seq x y z
N MET A 1 -12.98 5.42 7.24
CA MET A 1 -11.76 6.22 7.42
C MET A 1 -11.01 5.67 8.62
N ILE A 2 -9.70 5.90 8.71
CA ILE A 2 -8.92 5.70 9.93
C ILE A 2 -8.59 7.08 10.50
N ASP A 3 -9.01 7.35 11.74
CA ASP A 3 -8.77 8.63 12.44
C ASP A 3 -8.02 8.35 13.75
N LEU A 4 -6.90 9.03 13.95
CA LEU A 4 -5.94 8.78 15.04
C LEU A 4 -5.36 10.10 15.55
N THR A 5 -5.11 10.16 16.85
CA THR A 5 -4.20 11.16 17.43
C THR A 5 -2.91 10.47 17.82
N ILE A 6 -1.79 10.88 17.22
CA ILE A 6 -0.46 10.38 17.57
C ILE A 6 0.29 11.43 18.39
N PRO A 7 0.71 11.12 19.63
CA PRO A 7 1.53 12.03 20.44
C PRO A 7 2.78 12.49 19.67
N GLY A 8 2.99 13.81 19.64
CA GLY A 8 4.11 14.43 18.91
C GLY A 8 3.92 14.58 17.40
N THR A 9 2.80 14.10 16.83
CA THR A 9 2.45 14.30 15.41
C THR A 9 1.13 15.06 15.24
N GLY A 10 0.14 14.77 16.07
CA GLY A 10 -1.19 15.41 16.02
C GLY A 10 -2.27 14.48 15.47
N ASN A 11 -3.37 15.07 14.98
CA ASN A 11 -4.51 14.35 14.43
C ASN A 11 -4.26 13.99 12.97
N ILE A 12 -4.59 12.76 12.60
CA ILE A 12 -4.34 12.19 11.28
C ILE A 12 -5.61 11.50 10.81
N GLN A 13 -5.98 11.76 9.56
CA GLN A 13 -7.12 11.13 8.90
C GLN A 13 -6.67 10.45 7.61
N LEU A 14 -6.77 9.13 7.58
CA LEU A 14 -6.38 8.31 6.44
C LEU A 14 -7.63 7.73 5.77
N ASN A 15 -7.73 7.99 4.47
CA ASN A 15 -8.91 7.72 3.66
C ASN A 15 -8.62 6.72 2.54
N HIS A 16 -7.39 6.72 2.03
CA HIS A 16 -6.99 5.95 0.86
C HIS A 16 -5.93 4.91 1.25
N LEU A 17 -6.11 3.68 0.76
CA LEU A 17 -5.09 2.65 0.78
C LEU A 17 -4.65 2.36 -0.65
N VAL A 18 -3.43 2.76 -1.00
CA VAL A 18 -2.82 2.53 -2.31
C VAL A 18 -1.88 1.33 -2.21
N LEU A 19 -2.13 0.32 -3.02
CA LEU A 19 -1.43 -0.96 -3.00
C LEU A 19 -0.74 -1.13 -4.34
N ASP A 20 0.57 -1.33 -4.32
CA ASP A 20 1.21 -2.06 -5.41
C ASP A 20 0.63 -3.49 -5.48
N VAL A 21 0.67 -4.12 -6.65
CA VAL A 21 0.13 -5.48 -6.82
C VAL A 21 1.22 -6.54 -6.79
N ASN A 22 2.11 -6.56 -7.77
CA ASN A 22 3.12 -7.63 -7.86
C ASN A 22 4.34 -7.33 -6.99
N GLY A 23 4.68 -8.27 -6.10
CA GLY A 23 5.63 -8.09 -5.01
C GLY A 23 4.93 -7.66 -3.72
N THR A 24 3.64 -7.30 -3.76
CA THR A 24 2.90 -6.78 -2.61
C THR A 24 1.68 -7.65 -2.26
N LEU A 25 0.68 -7.70 -3.15
CA LEU A 25 -0.50 -8.55 -3.01
C LEU A 25 -0.32 -9.92 -3.68
N ALA A 26 0.56 -9.98 -4.68
CA ALA A 26 0.81 -11.14 -5.50
C ALA A 26 2.30 -11.42 -5.63
N VAL A 27 2.65 -12.68 -5.89
CA VAL A 27 3.99 -13.12 -6.30
C VAL A 27 3.85 -13.85 -7.62
N ASP A 28 4.69 -13.52 -8.60
CA ASP A 28 4.61 -14.05 -9.97
C ASP A 28 3.19 -13.90 -10.59
N GLY A 29 2.51 -12.79 -10.27
CA GLY A 29 1.14 -12.51 -10.70
C GLY A 29 0.06 -13.38 -10.04
N VAL A 30 0.38 -14.14 -8.99
CA VAL A 30 -0.58 -14.95 -8.22
C VAL A 30 -0.87 -14.28 -6.89
N LEU A 31 -2.13 -13.92 -6.67
CA LEU A 31 -2.60 -13.30 -5.42
C LEU A 31 -2.41 -14.25 -4.23
N PHE A 32 -1.96 -13.72 -3.08
CA PHE A 32 -1.91 -14.53 -1.85
C PHE A 32 -3.31 -14.95 -1.37
N ASP A 33 -3.40 -16.19 -0.90
CA ASP A 33 -4.62 -16.73 -0.30
C ASP A 33 -5.07 -15.92 0.92
N GLY A 34 -6.37 -15.71 1.04
CA GLY A 34 -6.98 -14.99 2.17
C GLY A 34 -7.01 -13.47 2.05
N LEU A 35 -6.20 -12.86 1.16
CA LEU A 35 -6.26 -11.42 0.90
C LEU A 35 -7.64 -10.87 0.53
N PRO A 36 -8.49 -11.56 -0.27
CA PRO A 36 -9.80 -11.02 -0.65
C PRO A 36 -10.68 -10.67 0.54
N ARG A 37 -10.64 -11.49 1.60
CA ARG A 37 -11.41 -11.24 2.83
C ARG A 37 -10.88 -10.04 3.60
N ILE A 38 -9.56 -9.90 3.70
CA ILE A 38 -8.90 -8.81 4.44
C ILE A 38 -9.12 -7.48 3.72
N ILE A 39 -8.90 -7.44 2.40
CA ILE A 39 -9.13 -6.25 1.58
C ILE A 39 -10.60 -5.83 1.63
N SER A 40 -11.53 -6.78 1.51
CA SER A 40 -12.97 -6.50 1.62
C SER A 40 -13.34 -5.93 3.01
N SER A 41 -12.73 -6.43 4.08
CA SER A 41 -12.93 -5.88 5.43
C SER A 41 -12.46 -4.42 5.52
N LEU A 42 -11.26 -4.13 4.99
CA LEU A 42 -10.67 -2.79 4.99
C LEU A 42 -11.43 -1.82 4.08
N ALA A 43 -12.07 -2.29 3.01
CA ALA A 43 -12.88 -1.46 2.11
C ALA A 43 -14.07 -0.77 2.81
N ASN A 44 -14.52 -1.29 3.97
CA ASN A 44 -15.53 -0.64 4.80
C ASN A 44 -15.03 0.66 5.46
N ARG A 45 -13.70 0.88 5.48
CA ARG A 45 -13.06 2.03 6.13
C ARG A 45 -12.14 2.79 5.18
N LEU A 46 -11.55 2.19 4.18
CA LEU A 46 -10.60 2.85 3.29
C LEU A 46 -11.06 2.67 1.85
N MET A 47 -10.86 3.71 1.04
CA MET A 47 -10.95 3.56 -0.40
C MET A 47 -9.70 2.81 -0.87
N ILE A 48 -9.89 1.63 -1.44
CA ILE A 48 -8.81 0.75 -1.87
C ILE A 48 -8.45 1.05 -3.32
N HIS A 49 -7.18 1.33 -3.57
CA HIS A 49 -6.64 1.60 -4.90
C HIS A 49 -5.52 0.63 -5.17
N MET A 50 -5.59 -0.09 -6.28
CA MET A 50 -4.50 -0.95 -6.74
C MET A 50 -3.80 -0.29 -7.91
N VAL A 51 -2.47 -0.23 -7.89
CA VAL A 51 -1.64 0.35 -8.95
C VAL A 51 -0.66 -0.70 -9.45
N THR A 52 -0.54 -0.87 -10.76
CA THR A 52 0.23 -2.00 -11.31
C THR A 52 0.69 -1.73 -12.75
N ALA A 53 1.87 -2.23 -13.07
CA ALA A 53 2.36 -2.31 -14.46
C ALA A 53 1.88 -3.59 -15.18
N ASP A 54 1.17 -4.50 -14.48
CA ASP A 54 0.63 -5.76 -15.02
C ASP A 54 1.68 -6.61 -15.78
N THR A 55 2.88 -6.70 -15.23
CA THR A 55 4.04 -7.37 -15.86
C THR A 55 3.80 -8.83 -16.17
N HIS A 56 2.93 -9.50 -15.40
CA HIS A 56 2.56 -10.91 -15.57
C HIS A 56 1.30 -11.12 -16.42
N GLY A 57 0.60 -10.05 -16.83
CA GLY A 57 -0.63 -10.13 -17.63
C GLY A 57 -1.82 -10.80 -16.93
N ARG A 58 -1.78 -10.92 -15.59
CA ARG A 58 -2.78 -11.61 -14.76
C ARG A 58 -3.66 -10.66 -13.97
N GLN A 59 -3.47 -9.36 -14.11
CA GLN A 59 -4.16 -8.41 -13.26
C GLN A 59 -5.69 -8.44 -13.44
N PHE A 60 -6.21 -8.82 -14.62
CA PHE A 60 -7.66 -9.01 -14.79
C PHE A 60 -8.25 -10.07 -13.84
N GLU A 61 -7.52 -11.17 -13.59
CA GLU A 61 -7.95 -12.22 -12.66
C GLU A 61 -7.93 -11.70 -11.22
N ILE A 62 -6.90 -10.95 -10.85
CA ILE A 62 -6.78 -10.30 -9.54
C ILE A 62 -7.92 -9.29 -9.32
N ASP A 63 -8.19 -8.47 -10.34
CA ASP A 63 -9.26 -7.47 -10.30
C ASP A 63 -10.63 -8.14 -10.06
N HIS A 64 -10.87 -9.28 -10.71
CA HIS A 64 -12.08 -10.08 -10.52
C HIS A 64 -12.18 -10.69 -9.11
N ILE A 65 -11.10 -11.29 -8.61
CA ILE A 65 -11.06 -11.91 -7.27
C ILE A 65 -11.29 -10.86 -6.17
N LEU A 66 -10.71 -9.67 -6.33
CA LEU A 66 -10.80 -8.58 -5.36
C LEU A 66 -12.01 -7.66 -5.56
N ASN A 67 -12.77 -7.86 -6.64
CA ASN A 67 -13.87 -6.98 -7.06
C ASN A 67 -13.45 -5.50 -7.06
N ASN A 68 -12.26 -5.21 -7.58
CA ASN A 68 -11.67 -3.87 -7.65
C ASN A 68 -10.77 -3.76 -8.89
N ASN A 69 -10.86 -2.67 -9.63
CA ASN A 69 -10.08 -2.49 -10.85
C ASN A 69 -8.77 -1.75 -10.56
N ALA A 70 -7.63 -2.39 -10.81
CA ALA A 70 -6.35 -1.72 -10.66
C ALA A 70 -6.08 -0.69 -11.79
N ILE A 71 -5.50 0.44 -11.40
CA ILE A 71 -4.96 1.44 -12.31
C ILE A 71 -3.73 0.87 -12.99
N ARG A 72 -3.81 0.78 -14.32
CA ARG A 72 -2.73 0.31 -15.17
C ARG A 72 -1.77 1.46 -15.46
N LEU A 73 -0.49 1.22 -15.21
CA LEU A 73 0.58 2.18 -15.42
C LEU A 73 1.18 2.03 -16.82
N CYS A 74 1.60 3.13 -17.40
CA CYS A 74 2.40 3.12 -18.62
C CYS A 74 3.84 2.65 -18.32
N PRO A 75 4.49 1.90 -19.23
CA PRO A 75 5.87 1.48 -19.03
C PRO A 75 6.87 2.65 -18.97
N GLY A 76 7.89 2.55 -18.12
CA GLY A 76 9.11 3.37 -18.14
C GLY A 76 9.17 4.53 -17.13
N ASN A 77 8.05 4.89 -16.51
CA ASN A 77 7.96 5.92 -15.46
C ASN A 77 6.95 5.53 -14.37
N GLU A 78 6.97 4.25 -13.99
CA GLU A 78 6.02 3.67 -13.04
C GLU A 78 6.12 4.34 -11.66
N ALA A 79 7.33 4.69 -11.22
CA ALA A 79 7.56 5.33 -9.93
C ALA A 79 6.89 6.70 -9.84
N GLU A 80 7.09 7.55 -10.86
CA GLU A 80 6.47 8.87 -10.94
C GLU A 80 4.95 8.76 -11.07
N GLN A 81 4.44 7.83 -11.88
CA GLN A 81 2.99 7.62 -12.00
C GLN A 81 2.36 7.18 -10.69
N LYS A 82 3.00 6.26 -9.93
CA LYS A 82 2.50 5.84 -8.61
C LYS A 82 2.51 7.02 -7.62
N ARG A 83 3.57 7.83 -7.60
CA ARG A 83 3.65 9.06 -6.79
C ARG A 83 2.54 10.03 -7.16
N ASP A 84 2.39 10.33 -8.44
CA ASP A 84 1.42 11.31 -8.93
C ASP A 84 -0.01 10.85 -8.66
N TYR A 85 -0.24 9.53 -8.70
CA TYR A 85 -1.50 8.95 -8.27
C TYR A 85 -1.78 9.19 -6.78
N VAL A 86 -0.84 8.86 -5.88
CA VAL A 86 -0.98 9.16 -4.44
C VAL A 86 -1.20 10.66 -4.19
N ARG A 87 -0.43 11.51 -4.87
CA ARG A 87 -0.56 12.96 -4.77
C ARG A 87 -1.96 13.44 -5.19
N SER A 88 -2.52 12.88 -6.25
CA SER A 88 -3.86 13.23 -6.74
C SER A 88 -4.98 12.90 -5.73
N LEU A 89 -4.75 11.95 -4.83
CA LEU A 89 -5.66 11.57 -3.75
C LEU A 89 -5.47 12.43 -2.48
N GLY A 90 -4.48 13.32 -2.46
CA GLY A 90 -4.03 14.04 -1.27
C GLY A 90 -3.14 13.15 -0.40
N GLY A 91 -1.83 13.19 -0.64
CA GLY A 91 -0.83 12.31 0.01
C GLY A 91 -0.93 12.28 1.54
N ASP A 92 -1.29 13.39 2.17
CA ASP A 92 -1.50 13.50 3.62
C ASP A 92 -2.62 12.60 4.18
N HIS A 93 -3.52 12.12 3.31
CA HIS A 93 -4.63 11.22 3.64
C HIS A 93 -4.43 9.80 3.14
N CYS A 94 -3.24 9.49 2.63
CA CYS A 94 -2.94 8.22 1.98
C CYS A 94 -2.08 7.31 2.84
N ILE A 95 -2.38 6.02 2.73
CA ILE A 95 -1.50 4.91 3.09
C ILE A 95 -1.03 4.31 1.78
N ALA A 96 0.27 4.08 1.62
CA ALA A 96 0.83 3.36 0.48
C ALA A 96 1.58 2.12 0.97
N ILE A 97 1.40 0.99 0.30
CA ILE A 97 2.13 -0.25 0.61
C ILE A 97 2.81 -0.77 -0.67
N GLY A 98 4.10 -1.08 -0.54
CA GLY A 98 4.92 -1.58 -1.63
C GLY A 98 6.23 -2.18 -1.12
N GLN A 99 7.05 -2.67 -2.05
CA GLN A 99 8.37 -3.23 -1.75
C GLN A 99 9.44 -2.80 -2.76
N GLY A 100 9.04 -2.52 -4.01
CA GLY A 100 9.94 -2.38 -5.14
C GLY A 100 10.56 -0.99 -5.24
N ALA A 101 11.61 -0.86 -6.06
CA ALA A 101 12.21 0.44 -6.34
C ALA A 101 11.19 1.44 -6.94
N ASN A 102 10.29 0.95 -7.78
CA ASN A 102 9.20 1.73 -8.35
C ASN A 102 8.12 2.15 -7.34
N ASP A 103 8.15 1.64 -6.10
CA ASP A 103 7.24 2.06 -5.03
C ASP A 103 7.82 3.20 -4.19
N ALA A 104 9.13 3.43 -4.25
CA ALA A 104 9.83 4.35 -3.36
C ALA A 104 9.20 5.76 -3.35
N LEU A 105 8.82 6.29 -4.51
CA LEU A 105 8.23 7.62 -4.60
C LEU A 105 6.80 7.67 -4.05
N MET A 106 5.97 6.63 -4.24
CA MET A 106 4.62 6.62 -3.68
C MET A 106 4.63 6.42 -2.16
N LEU A 107 5.59 5.64 -1.65
CA LEU A 107 5.78 5.43 -0.21
C LEU A 107 6.20 6.74 0.48
N ALA A 108 7.08 7.53 -0.16
CA ALA A 108 7.49 8.82 0.36
C ALA A 108 6.38 9.90 0.28
N GLU A 109 5.53 9.85 -0.75
CA GLU A 109 4.44 10.81 -0.96
C GLU A 109 3.25 10.57 -0.01
N ALA A 110 2.98 9.32 0.34
CA ALA A 110 1.92 8.98 1.27
C ALA A 110 2.27 9.40 2.70
N TRP A 111 1.28 9.89 3.46
CA TRP A 111 1.48 10.14 4.89
C TRP A 111 1.96 8.89 5.61
N LEU A 112 1.39 7.72 5.30
CA LEU A 112 1.87 6.43 5.78
C LEU A 112 2.35 5.56 4.62
N GLY A 113 3.61 5.73 4.23
CA GLY A 113 4.34 4.72 3.45
C GLY A 113 4.72 3.52 4.30
N ILE A 114 4.32 2.31 3.88
CA ILE A 114 4.66 1.03 4.49
C ILE A 114 5.46 0.19 3.49
N ALA A 115 6.73 -0.08 3.81
CA ALA A 115 7.51 -1.07 3.09
C ALA A 115 7.24 -2.47 3.67
N ILE A 116 7.16 -3.50 2.82
CA ILE A 116 7.04 -4.88 3.28
C ILE A 116 8.23 -5.74 2.83
N LEU A 117 8.60 -6.73 3.65
CA LEU A 117 9.56 -7.76 3.25
C LEU A 117 8.85 -8.88 2.49
N SER A 118 8.71 -8.72 1.17
CA SER A 118 8.04 -9.71 0.33
C SER A 118 8.92 -10.94 0.03
N PRO A 119 8.35 -12.06 -0.46
CA PRO A 119 9.13 -13.16 -1.01
C PRO A 119 10.03 -12.79 -2.19
N GLU A 120 9.73 -11.70 -2.91
CA GLU A 120 10.56 -11.12 -3.97
C GLU A 120 11.70 -10.24 -3.42
N GLY A 121 11.73 -10.04 -2.10
CA GLY A 121 12.66 -9.15 -1.40
C GLY A 121 12.02 -7.81 -1.01
N LEU A 122 12.87 -6.89 -0.56
CA LEU A 122 12.54 -5.49 -0.29
C LEU A 122 13.68 -4.63 -0.83
N CYS A 123 13.34 -3.68 -1.70
CA CYS A 123 14.29 -2.71 -2.20
C CYS A 123 14.78 -1.79 -1.07
N VAL A 124 16.09 -1.56 -1.00
CA VAL A 124 16.71 -0.64 -0.03
C VAL A 124 16.17 0.80 -0.20
N GLU A 125 15.89 1.22 -1.43
CA GLU A 125 15.30 2.53 -1.69
C GLU A 125 13.88 2.64 -1.12
N ALA A 126 13.03 1.63 -1.36
CA ALA A 126 11.68 1.58 -0.78
C ALA A 126 11.71 1.54 0.75
N LEU A 127 12.64 0.78 1.34
CA LEU A 127 12.88 0.72 2.77
C LEU A 127 13.15 2.13 3.35
N HIS A 128 14.00 2.92 2.71
CA HIS A 128 14.35 4.26 3.16
C HIS A 128 13.26 5.30 2.93
N SER A 129 12.40 5.10 1.94
CA SER A 129 11.27 5.99 1.65
C SER A 129 10.06 5.76 2.57
N ALA A 130 9.95 4.57 3.17
CA ALA A 130 8.82 4.22 4.02
C ALA A 130 8.94 4.79 5.45
N ARG A 131 7.79 5.03 6.07
CA ARG A 131 7.69 5.43 7.48
C ARG A 131 7.68 4.24 8.43
N ILE A 132 7.12 3.12 7.98
CA ILE A 132 7.08 1.85 8.72
C ILE A 132 7.53 0.72 7.80
N VAL A 133 8.20 -0.27 8.39
CA VAL A 133 8.55 -1.52 7.73
C VAL A 133 7.78 -2.65 8.40
N MET A 134 7.14 -3.49 7.61
CA MET A 134 6.37 -4.64 8.08
C MET A 134 6.96 -5.94 7.51
N PRO A 135 6.83 -7.08 8.23
CA PRO A 135 7.41 -8.34 7.77
C PRO A 135 6.72 -8.89 6.52
N ASP A 136 5.44 -8.57 6.29
CA ASP A 136 4.68 -9.03 5.13
C ASP A 136 3.39 -8.18 4.95
N ILE A 137 2.67 -8.44 3.86
CA ILE A 137 1.40 -7.78 3.54
C ILE A 137 0.30 -8.06 4.56
N PHE A 138 0.23 -9.29 5.11
CA PHE A 138 -0.81 -9.63 6.08
C PHE A 138 -0.66 -8.83 7.38
N SER A 139 0.57 -8.71 7.85
CA SER A 139 0.95 -7.92 9.00
C SER A 139 0.68 -6.43 8.76
N ALA A 140 1.00 -5.92 7.57
CA ALA A 140 0.72 -4.55 7.18
C ALA A 140 -0.80 -4.25 7.14
N LEU A 141 -1.62 -5.13 6.57
CA LEU A 141 -3.08 -4.96 6.56
C LEU A 141 -3.69 -5.13 7.96
N ALA A 142 -3.17 -6.05 8.77
CA ALA A 142 -3.61 -6.23 10.17
C ALA A 142 -3.28 -5.00 11.05
N LEU A 143 -2.19 -4.28 10.73
CA LEU A 143 -1.86 -2.98 11.35
C LEU A 143 -2.94 -1.93 11.06
N LEU A 144 -3.49 -1.91 9.83
CA LEU A 144 -4.57 -0.99 9.45
C LEU A 144 -5.92 -1.36 10.06
N ASP A 145 -6.18 -2.65 10.25
CA ASP A 145 -7.37 -3.14 10.95
C ASP A 145 -7.35 -2.81 12.45
N HIS A 146 -6.14 -2.76 13.04
CA HIS A 146 -5.88 -2.43 14.45
C HIS A 146 -5.04 -1.15 14.60
N PRO A 147 -5.56 0.02 14.21
CA PRO A 147 -4.74 1.22 13.96
C PRO A 147 -4.13 1.83 15.23
N GLN A 148 -4.55 1.42 16.44
CA GLN A 148 -3.87 1.78 17.69
C GLN A 148 -2.40 1.30 17.73
N ARG A 149 -2.06 0.25 16.97
CA ARG A 149 -0.67 -0.19 16.80
C ARG A 149 0.20 0.86 16.10
N LEU A 150 -0.38 1.69 15.21
CA LEU A 150 0.34 2.81 14.58
C LEU A 150 0.78 3.84 15.63
N VAL A 151 -0.08 4.13 16.61
CA VAL A 151 0.24 5.05 17.71
C VAL A 151 1.41 4.50 18.52
N ALA A 152 1.41 3.20 18.83
CA ALA A 152 2.50 2.57 19.57
C ALA A 152 3.84 2.64 18.84
N THR A 153 3.84 2.50 17.51
CA THR A 153 5.05 2.56 16.66
C THR A 153 5.56 3.98 16.42
N LEU A 154 4.66 4.97 16.27
CA LEU A 154 5.02 6.31 15.79
C LEU A 154 5.03 7.40 16.87
N ARG A 155 4.52 7.15 18.07
CA ARG A 155 4.60 8.12 19.18
C ARG A 155 6.06 8.47 19.49
N LYS A 156 6.31 9.73 19.82
CA LYS A 156 7.59 10.23 20.32
C LYS A 156 7.55 10.44 21.82
#